data_AF-A0A672YLX6-F1
#
_entry.id   AF-A0A672YLX6-F1
#
_cell.length_a   1.000
_cell.length_b   1.000
_cell.length_c   1.000
_cell.angle_alpha   90.00
_cell.angle_beta   90.00
_cell.angle_gamma   90.00
#
_symmetry.space_group_name_H-M   'P 1'
#
loop_
_entity.id
_entity.type
_entity.pdbx_description
1 polymer ?
#
loop_
_entity_poly.entity_id
_entity_poly.type
_entity_poly.pdbx_seq_one_letter_code
_entity_poly.pdbx_strand_id
1 'polypeptide(L)'
;MDDEEDLESLGEQLYSQIYAKHKDSAGKLTGMLLELPGPVLSQMLQDEGMLTAAVDKAQRALHPAQDPSMVTCRDEDDASVSSDSLGEQLFELVDVYNTGHSQKITGMLLEQHKETILNLLSDSKLLEEQVNVALKTLKEQNMEETDVSDSSDVDDTEKLGEKLFLLVEQLDPHHANGITGMLLEMDPAALRQLLSDHTMLEVAVQKARAALGT
;
A
#
# COMPACT_ATOMS: atom_id res chain seq x y z
N MET A 1 -41.34 30.62 -28.51
CA MET A 1 -41.42 30.81 -27.05
C MET A 1 -41.71 29.47 -26.39
N ASP A 2 -41.33 28.37 -27.05
CA ASP A 2 -41.91 27.05 -26.80
C ASP A 2 -40.91 26.16 -26.03
N ASP A 3 -39.62 26.47 -26.12
CA ASP A 3 -38.57 25.64 -25.51
C ASP A 3 -38.54 25.67 -23.98
N GLU A 4 -39.05 26.73 -23.33
CA GLU A 4 -38.98 26.91 -21.88
C GLU A 4 -40.16 26.22 -21.15
N GLU A 5 -41.35 26.24 -21.77
CA GLU A 5 -42.56 25.58 -21.23
C GLU A 5 -42.49 24.04 -21.40
N ASP A 6 -41.81 23.60 -22.46
CA ASP A 6 -41.51 22.18 -22.70
C ASP A 6 -40.55 21.62 -21.65
N LEU A 7 -39.55 22.41 -21.22
CA LEU A 7 -38.54 21.94 -20.26
C LEU A 7 -39.12 21.72 -18.86
N GLU A 8 -40.02 22.60 -18.41
CA GLU A 8 -40.70 22.49 -17.12
C GLU A 8 -41.59 21.22 -17.09
N SER A 9 -42.35 21.01 -18.17
CA SER A 9 -43.18 19.81 -18.36
C SER A 9 -42.37 18.51 -18.40
N LEU A 10 -41.21 18.53 -19.07
CA LEU A 10 -40.28 17.40 -19.10
C LEU A 10 -39.71 17.12 -17.70
N GLY A 11 -39.39 18.16 -16.94
CA GLY A 11 -38.90 18.05 -15.57
C GLY A 11 -39.88 17.37 -14.62
N GLU A 12 -41.16 17.72 -14.68
CA GLU A 12 -42.20 17.10 -13.85
C GLU A 12 -42.38 15.60 -14.15
N GLN A 13 -42.35 15.23 -15.44
CA GLN A 13 -42.42 13.83 -15.87
C GLN A 13 -41.19 13.04 -15.42
N LEU A 14 -40.00 13.62 -15.58
CA LEU A 14 -38.74 13.02 -15.16
C LEU A 14 -38.72 12.80 -13.64
N TYR A 15 -39.13 13.82 -12.87
CA TYR A 15 -39.23 13.75 -11.42
C TYR A 15 -40.17 12.62 -10.99
N SER A 16 -41.33 12.50 -11.61
CA SER A 16 -42.31 11.46 -11.27
C SER A 16 -41.75 10.05 -11.49
N GLN A 17 -41.02 9.82 -12.58
CA GLN A 17 -40.37 8.54 -12.85
C GLN A 17 -39.22 8.25 -11.88
N ILE A 18 -38.39 9.25 -11.60
CA ILE A 18 -37.24 9.10 -10.70
C ILE A 18 -37.72 8.93 -9.25
N TYR A 19 -38.75 9.65 -8.82
CA TYR A 19 -39.31 9.57 -7.46
C TYR A 19 -39.88 8.18 -7.16
N ALA A 20 -40.42 7.47 -8.17
CA ALA A 20 -40.86 6.09 -8.00
C ALA A 20 -39.72 5.15 -7.57
N LYS A 21 -38.50 5.37 -8.07
CA LYS A 21 -37.32 4.51 -7.83
C LYS A 21 -36.36 5.07 -6.75
N HIS A 22 -36.22 6.39 -6.64
CA HIS A 22 -35.19 7.11 -5.87
C HIS A 22 -35.78 8.28 -5.06
N LYS A 23 -36.75 8.01 -4.17
CA LYS A 23 -37.51 9.03 -3.40
C LYS A 23 -36.65 10.10 -2.72
N ASP A 24 -35.57 9.70 -2.06
CA ASP A 24 -34.74 10.61 -1.26
C ASP A 24 -33.81 11.50 -2.10
N SER A 25 -33.51 11.08 -3.33
CA SER A 25 -32.56 11.75 -4.23
C SER A 25 -33.22 12.37 -5.46
N ALA A 26 -34.52 12.12 -5.68
CA ALA A 26 -35.23 12.45 -6.92
C ALA A 26 -35.13 13.92 -7.31
N GLY A 27 -35.24 14.85 -6.35
CA GLY A 27 -35.13 16.29 -6.65
C GLY A 27 -33.75 16.69 -7.17
N LYS A 28 -32.70 16.16 -6.56
CA LYS A 28 -31.31 16.44 -6.97
C LYS A 28 -30.99 15.78 -8.31
N LEU A 29 -31.40 14.52 -8.48
CA LEU A 29 -31.20 13.78 -9.72
C LEU A 29 -31.93 14.45 -10.90
N THR A 30 -33.19 14.86 -10.68
CA THR A 30 -33.96 15.58 -11.70
C THR A 30 -33.30 16.89 -12.06
N GLY A 31 -32.84 17.67 -11.06
CA GLY A 31 -32.14 18.93 -11.30
C GLY A 31 -30.87 18.75 -12.15
N MET A 32 -30.07 17.73 -11.86
CA MET A 32 -28.87 17.42 -12.64
C MET A 32 -29.19 16.96 -14.06
N LEU A 33 -30.27 16.19 -14.25
CA LEU A 33 -30.68 15.75 -15.58
C LEU A 33 -31.29 16.88 -16.40
N LEU A 34 -31.98 17.84 -15.77
CA LEU A 34 -32.53 19.03 -16.42
C LEU A 34 -31.45 19.97 -17.00
N GLU A 35 -30.17 19.76 -16.69
CA GLU A 35 -29.07 20.45 -17.37
C GLU A 35 -28.84 19.92 -18.81
N LEU A 36 -29.46 18.79 -19.17
CA LEU A 36 -29.40 18.23 -20.51
C LEU A 36 -30.37 18.94 -21.47
N PRO A 37 -30.07 18.97 -22.79
CA PRO A 37 -30.97 19.56 -23.78
C PRO A 37 -32.35 18.87 -23.80
N GLY A 38 -33.43 19.66 -23.97
CA GLY A 38 -34.82 19.17 -24.05
C GLY A 38 -35.06 17.95 -24.97
N PRO A 39 -34.44 17.85 -26.16
CA PRO A 39 -34.56 16.66 -27.02
C PRO A 39 -34.01 15.39 -26.37
N VAL A 40 -32.93 15.50 -25.59
CA VAL A 40 -32.31 14.37 -24.87
C VAL A 40 -33.24 13.91 -23.74
N LEU A 41 -33.81 14.84 -22.99
CA LEU A 41 -34.79 14.55 -21.95
C LEU A 41 -36.04 13.86 -22.50
N SER A 42 -36.54 14.34 -23.64
CA SER A 42 -37.68 13.74 -24.34
C SER A 42 -37.38 12.31 -24.80
N GLN A 43 -36.15 12.05 -25.22
CA GLN A 43 -35.70 10.71 -25.61
C GLN A 43 -35.57 9.78 -24.39
N MET A 44 -35.03 10.28 -23.29
CA MET A 44 -34.93 9.54 -22.03
C MET A 44 -36.31 9.17 -21.47
N LEU A 45 -37.32 10.03 -21.59
CA LEU A 45 -38.69 9.69 -21.17
C LEU A 45 -39.33 8.58 -22.01
N GLN A 46 -38.88 8.40 -23.26
CA GLN A 46 -39.34 7.33 -24.15
C GLN A 46 -38.55 6.03 -23.96
N ASP A 47 -37.30 6.12 -23.51
CA ASP A 47 -36.38 5.00 -23.29
C ASP A 47 -36.03 4.84 -21.80
N GLU A 48 -36.69 3.91 -21.13
CA GLU A 48 -36.46 3.61 -19.71
C GLU A 48 -35.01 3.18 -19.43
N GLY A 49 -34.34 2.53 -20.37
CA GLY A 49 -32.94 2.12 -20.24
C GLY A 49 -32.01 3.33 -20.23
N MET A 50 -32.25 4.28 -21.15
CA MET A 50 -31.51 5.54 -21.21
C MET A 50 -31.74 6.40 -19.96
N LEU A 51 -32.99 6.48 -19.48
CA LEU A 51 -33.31 7.19 -18.24
C LEU A 51 -32.59 6.56 -17.04
N THR A 52 -32.64 5.23 -16.91
CA THR A 52 -31.98 4.52 -15.81
C THR A 52 -30.47 4.74 -15.83
N ALA A 53 -29.82 4.64 -17.00
CA ALA A 53 -28.38 4.90 -17.13
C ALA A 53 -27.99 6.35 -16.77
N ALA A 54 -28.81 7.32 -17.16
CA ALA A 54 -28.59 8.72 -16.82
C ALA A 54 -28.78 8.99 -15.32
N VAL A 55 -29.79 8.37 -14.71
CA VAL A 55 -30.04 8.43 -13.26
C VAL A 55 -28.87 7.81 -12.49
N ASP A 56 -28.39 6.63 -12.90
CA ASP A 56 -27.22 5.99 -12.28
C ASP A 56 -25.98 6.89 -12.36
N LYS A 57 -25.76 7.54 -13.52
CA LYS A 57 -24.65 8.49 -13.69
C LYS A 57 -24.79 9.70 -12.78
N ALA A 58 -25.99 10.26 -12.67
CA ALA A 58 -26.27 11.37 -11.76
C ALA A 58 -26.16 10.95 -10.28
N GLN A 59 -26.55 9.74 -9.92
CA GLN A 59 -26.39 9.19 -8.57
C GLN A 59 -24.92 9.07 -8.18
N ARG A 60 -24.06 8.57 -9.08
CA ARG A 60 -22.61 8.52 -8.84
C ARG A 60 -22.02 9.92 -8.64
N ALA A 61 -22.48 10.89 -9.42
CA ALA A 61 -22.04 12.27 -9.29
C ALA A 61 -22.52 12.94 -7.98
N LEU A 62 -23.66 12.52 -7.42
CA LEU A 62 -24.18 12.99 -6.12
C LEU A 62 -23.52 12.35 -4.90
N HIS A 63 -22.91 11.17 -5.07
CA HIS A 63 -22.15 10.48 -4.03
C HIS A 63 -20.64 10.48 -4.35
N PRO A 64 -19.95 11.63 -4.42
CA PRO A 64 -18.49 11.66 -4.66
C PRO A 64 -17.67 11.18 -3.44
N ALA A 65 -18.30 10.70 -2.37
CA ALA A 65 -17.63 10.25 -1.16
C ALA A 65 -18.47 9.22 -0.38
N GLN A 66 -18.62 8.00 -0.92
CA GLN A 66 -18.67 6.74 -0.16
C GLN A 66 -18.86 5.54 -1.10
N ASP A 67 -17.74 4.86 -1.32
CA ASP A 67 -17.52 3.49 -1.79
C ASP A 67 -17.75 3.04 -3.26
N PRO A 68 -16.85 2.14 -3.74
CA PRO A 68 -16.67 1.79 -5.13
C PRO A 68 -17.49 0.55 -5.51
N SER A 69 -18.26 0.62 -6.59
CA SER A 69 -18.42 -0.54 -7.46
C SER A 69 -19.22 -0.22 -8.72
N MET A 70 -18.67 -0.72 -9.83
CA MET A 70 -19.35 -1.05 -11.09
C MET A 70 -19.85 0.12 -11.94
N VAL A 71 -19.07 0.46 -12.98
CA VAL A 71 -19.56 0.27 -14.36
C VAL A 71 -18.42 -0.23 -15.23
N THR A 72 -18.56 -1.49 -15.61
CA THR A 72 -18.05 -2.05 -16.85
C THR A 72 -18.88 -1.53 -18.03
N CYS A 73 -18.21 -1.49 -19.19
CA CYS A 73 -18.67 -1.26 -20.57
C CYS A 73 -18.24 0.12 -21.10
N ARG A 74 -16.99 0.24 -21.56
CA ARG A 74 -16.52 -0.02 -22.94
C ARG A 74 -16.95 1.09 -23.88
N ASP A 75 -16.02 1.99 -24.14
CA ASP A 75 -15.76 2.40 -25.52
C ASP A 75 -14.30 2.11 -25.81
N GLU A 76 -14.11 1.59 -27.01
CA GLU A 76 -12.85 1.10 -27.53
C GLU A 76 -11.98 2.31 -27.83
N ASP A 77 -10.97 2.55 -26.99
CA ASP A 77 -9.85 3.38 -27.41
C ASP A 77 -8.54 2.81 -26.89
N ASP A 78 -7.61 2.76 -27.83
CA ASP A 78 -6.32 2.12 -27.83
C ASP A 78 -5.31 2.93 -26.99
N ALA A 79 -5.54 3.00 -25.68
CA ALA A 79 -4.61 3.62 -24.76
C ALA A 79 -4.43 2.72 -23.56
N SER A 80 -3.41 1.85 -23.66
CA SER A 80 -2.55 1.41 -22.57
C SER A 80 -2.90 2.06 -21.23
N VAL A 81 -3.76 1.41 -20.42
CA VAL A 81 -3.81 1.72 -18.98
C VAL A 81 -2.45 1.24 -18.49
N SER A 82 -1.46 2.15 -18.52
CA SER A 82 -0.12 1.80 -18.15
C SER A 82 -0.16 1.30 -16.72
N SER A 83 0.68 0.30 -16.44
CA SER A 83 1.00 -0.14 -15.08
C SER A 83 1.21 1.01 -14.10
N ASP A 84 1.59 2.19 -14.61
CA ASP A 84 1.91 3.38 -13.85
C ASP A 84 0.71 3.97 -13.11
N SER A 85 -0.49 4.06 -13.72
CA SER A 85 -1.65 4.67 -13.06
C SER A 85 -2.20 3.80 -11.92
N LEU A 86 -2.11 2.49 -12.08
CA LEU A 86 -2.58 1.52 -11.10
C LEU A 86 -1.63 1.46 -9.90
N GLY A 87 -0.34 1.65 -10.15
CA GLY A 87 0.68 1.79 -9.11
C GLY A 87 0.56 3.04 -8.29
N GLU A 88 0.26 4.18 -8.90
CA GLU A 88 0.09 5.46 -8.20
C GLU A 88 -1.12 5.41 -7.26
N GLN A 89 -2.25 4.87 -7.73
CA GLN A 89 -3.45 4.70 -6.90
C GLN A 89 -3.23 3.71 -5.74
N LEU A 90 -2.54 2.60 -5.99
CA LEU A 90 -2.20 1.63 -4.96
C LEU A 90 -1.20 2.21 -3.95
N PHE A 91 -0.26 3.05 -4.39
CA PHE A 91 0.70 3.73 -3.53
C PHE A 91 0.02 4.62 -2.50
N GLU A 92 -0.88 5.50 -2.93
CA GLU A 92 -1.61 6.40 -2.02
C GLU A 92 -2.36 5.62 -0.93
N LEU A 93 -3.02 4.53 -1.34
CA LEU A 93 -3.76 3.64 -0.44
C LEU A 93 -2.86 2.93 0.57
N VAL A 94 -1.70 2.43 0.14
CA VAL A 94 -0.70 1.82 1.02
C VAL A 94 -0.05 2.85 1.95
N ASP A 95 0.14 4.08 1.49
CA ASP A 95 0.82 5.14 2.24
C ASP A 95 0.02 5.61 3.46
N VAL A 96 -1.32 5.52 3.41
CA VAL A 96 -2.20 5.77 4.56
C VAL A 96 -1.82 4.91 5.78
N TYR A 97 -1.33 3.69 5.55
CA TYR A 97 -0.92 2.78 6.63
C TYR A 97 0.43 3.16 7.27
N ASN A 98 1.09 4.24 6.81
CA ASN A 98 2.31 4.81 7.41
C ASN A 98 3.40 3.76 7.69
N THR A 99 3.56 2.82 6.78
CA THR A 99 4.47 1.68 6.95
C THR A 99 5.94 2.04 6.81
N GLY A 100 6.26 3.22 6.26
CA GLY A 100 7.62 3.63 5.89
C GLY A 100 8.20 2.87 4.69
N HIS A 101 7.47 1.89 4.15
CA HIS A 101 7.88 1.02 3.06
C HIS A 101 6.86 1.01 1.91
N SER A 102 6.01 2.05 1.82
CA SER A 102 4.90 2.14 0.89
C SER A 102 5.33 1.83 -0.55
N GLN A 103 6.46 2.39 -1.02
CA GLN A 103 6.97 2.12 -2.38
C GLN A 103 7.31 0.64 -2.63
N LYS A 104 7.99 -0.02 -1.68
CA LYS A 104 8.36 -1.44 -1.80
C LYS A 104 7.13 -2.34 -1.74
N ILE A 105 6.23 -2.05 -0.80
CA ILE A 105 4.98 -2.79 -0.63
C ILE A 105 4.12 -2.65 -1.89
N THR A 106 3.93 -1.44 -2.40
CA THR A 106 3.21 -1.20 -3.66
C THR A 106 3.86 -1.96 -4.80
N GLY A 107 5.20 -1.97 -4.92
CA GLY A 107 5.92 -2.78 -5.90
C GLY A 107 5.57 -4.27 -5.80
N MET A 108 5.66 -4.85 -4.61
CA MET A 108 5.33 -6.27 -4.36
C MET A 108 3.86 -6.60 -4.67
N LEU A 109 2.95 -5.67 -4.41
CA LEU A 109 1.54 -5.85 -4.73
C LEU A 109 1.26 -5.70 -6.24
N LEU A 110 2.00 -4.82 -6.94
CA LEU A 110 1.91 -4.66 -8.40
C LEU A 110 2.46 -5.87 -9.17
N GLU A 111 3.35 -6.67 -8.56
CA GLU A 111 3.79 -7.95 -9.10
C GLU A 111 2.67 -9.01 -9.11
N GLN A 112 1.56 -8.77 -8.40
CA GLN A 112 0.38 -9.64 -8.43
C GLN A 112 -0.47 -9.40 -9.69
N HIS A 113 -1.42 -10.32 -9.93
CA HIS A 113 -2.34 -10.20 -11.04
C HIS A 113 -3.22 -8.93 -10.93
N LYS A 114 -3.50 -8.30 -12.07
CA LYS A 114 -4.34 -7.09 -12.15
C LYS A 114 -5.69 -7.22 -11.43
N GLU A 115 -6.33 -8.39 -11.51
CA GLU A 115 -7.59 -8.66 -10.81
C GLU A 115 -7.45 -8.60 -9.28
N THR A 116 -6.33 -9.10 -8.74
CA THR A 116 -6.00 -9.04 -7.32
C THR A 116 -5.84 -7.59 -6.88
N ILE A 117 -5.16 -6.76 -7.69
CA ILE A 117 -4.96 -5.35 -7.37
C ILE A 117 -6.29 -4.59 -7.39
N LEU A 118 -7.16 -4.86 -8.36
CA LEU A 118 -8.50 -4.25 -8.38
C LEU A 118 -9.34 -4.63 -7.17
N ASN A 119 -9.25 -5.88 -6.70
CA ASN A 119 -9.89 -6.32 -5.45
C ASN A 119 -9.31 -5.61 -4.22
N LEU A 120 -7.99 -5.40 -4.19
CA LEU A 120 -7.30 -4.65 -3.14
C LEU A 120 -7.72 -3.18 -3.10
N LEU A 121 -7.90 -2.55 -4.26
CA LEU A 121 -8.40 -1.18 -4.37
C LEU A 121 -9.87 -1.05 -3.95
N SER A 122 -10.63 -2.15 -3.97
CA SER A 122 -12.06 -2.18 -3.63
C SER A 122 -12.33 -2.59 -2.18
N ASP A 123 -11.43 -3.37 -1.56
CA ASP A 123 -11.57 -3.86 -0.19
C ASP A 123 -10.40 -3.43 0.69
N SER A 124 -10.65 -2.44 1.54
CA SER A 124 -9.67 -1.90 2.48
C SER A 124 -9.15 -2.93 3.49
N LYS A 125 -9.94 -3.95 3.86
CA LYS A 125 -9.46 -5.00 4.78
C LYS A 125 -8.49 -5.95 4.09
N LEU A 126 -8.80 -6.32 2.85
CA LEU A 126 -7.94 -7.16 2.03
C LEU A 126 -6.62 -6.44 1.72
N LEU A 127 -6.69 -5.13 1.48
CA LEU A 127 -5.52 -4.27 1.34
C LEU A 127 -4.67 -4.25 2.61
N GLU A 128 -5.27 -4.02 3.78
CA GLU A 128 -4.56 -4.03 5.05
C GLU A 128 -3.87 -5.37 5.33
N GLU A 129 -4.55 -6.50 5.07
CA GLU A 129 -3.95 -7.82 5.20
C GLU A 129 -2.75 -7.98 4.27
N GLN A 130 -2.88 -7.60 3.00
CA GLN A 130 -1.77 -7.72 2.05
C GLN A 130 -0.62 -6.75 2.34
N VAL A 131 -0.90 -5.56 2.84
CA VAL A 131 0.13 -4.62 3.33
C VAL A 131 0.87 -5.23 4.51
N ASN A 132 0.16 -5.86 5.46
CA ASN A 132 0.79 -6.55 6.59
C ASN A 132 1.62 -7.76 6.16
N VAL A 133 1.15 -8.55 5.19
CA VAL A 133 1.90 -9.68 4.62
C VAL A 133 3.17 -9.18 3.95
N ALA A 134 3.07 -8.17 3.07
CA ALA A 134 4.23 -7.58 2.41
C ALA A 134 5.21 -6.97 3.41
N LEU A 135 4.72 -6.28 4.45
CA LEU A 135 5.54 -5.72 5.52
C LEU A 135 6.23 -6.80 6.35
N LYS A 136 5.55 -7.92 6.63
CA LYS A 136 6.13 -9.08 7.32
C LYS A 136 7.21 -9.73 6.46
N THR A 137 6.96 -9.92 5.17
CA THR A 137 7.97 -10.40 4.21
C THR A 137 9.16 -9.46 4.10
N LEU A 138 8.96 -8.13 4.12
CA LEU A 138 10.06 -7.16 4.13
C LEU A 138 10.88 -7.21 5.44
N LYS A 139 10.23 -7.50 6.57
CA LYS A 139 10.92 -7.71 7.86
C LYS A 139 11.66 -9.05 7.90
N GLU A 140 11.07 -10.09 7.31
CA GLU A 140 11.67 -11.42 7.16
C GLU A 140 12.84 -11.37 6.18
N GLN A 141 12.76 -10.65 5.06
CA GLN A 141 13.91 -10.39 4.18
C GLN A 141 15.01 -9.55 4.86
N ASN A 142 14.68 -8.81 5.92
CA ASN A 142 15.65 -8.11 6.76
C ASN A 142 16.17 -8.98 7.94
N MET A 143 15.62 -10.18 8.14
CA MET A 143 16.03 -11.15 9.18
C MET A 143 16.56 -12.48 8.60
N GLU A 144 16.26 -12.79 7.35
CA GLU A 144 16.68 -13.98 6.60
C GLU A 144 17.62 -13.55 5.46
N GLU A 145 18.70 -12.87 5.82
CA GLU A 145 19.99 -13.04 5.13
C GLU A 145 20.83 -14.05 5.92
N THR A 146 20.28 -15.25 6.07
CA THR A 146 21.10 -16.44 6.20
C THR A 146 20.94 -17.20 4.90
N ASP A 147 22.02 -17.23 4.11
CA ASP A 147 22.23 -18.05 2.91
C ASP A 147 21.85 -17.37 1.58
N VAL A 148 22.76 -16.58 0.99
CA VAL A 148 23.71 -16.99 -0.07
C VAL A 148 24.67 -15.82 -0.39
N SER A 149 25.97 -16.14 -0.45
CA SER A 149 27.12 -15.25 -0.74
C SER A 149 26.98 -14.36 -1.98
N ASP A 150 27.46 -13.11 -1.85
CA ASP A 150 28.54 -12.48 -2.67
C ASP A 150 28.29 -10.97 -2.90
N SER A 151 28.51 -10.12 -1.88
CA SER A 151 29.30 -8.88 -2.00
C SER A 151 29.31 -8.08 -0.68
N SER A 152 30.52 -7.80 -0.18
CA SER A 152 30.89 -6.82 0.87
C SER A 152 30.81 -7.21 2.37
N ASP A 153 31.38 -8.35 2.75
CA ASP A 153 31.71 -8.74 4.15
C ASP A 153 32.65 -7.76 4.91
N VAL A 154 33.22 -6.76 4.24
CA VAL A 154 34.14 -5.79 4.85
C VAL A 154 33.44 -4.80 5.77
N ASP A 155 32.21 -4.37 5.43
CA ASP A 155 31.52 -3.30 6.16
C ASP A 155 30.85 -3.83 7.44
N ASP A 156 30.41 -5.09 7.45
CA ASP A 156 29.78 -5.72 8.62
C ASP A 156 30.79 -6.14 9.68
N THR A 157 31.99 -6.58 9.27
CA THR A 157 33.03 -7.00 10.20
C THR A 157 33.63 -5.81 10.95
N GLU A 158 33.80 -4.67 10.28
CA GLU A 158 34.28 -3.42 10.91
C GLU A 158 33.28 -2.91 11.96
N LYS A 159 31.98 -2.85 11.60
CA LYS A 159 30.91 -2.48 12.55
C LYS A 159 30.76 -3.47 13.70
N LEU A 160 30.94 -4.77 13.45
CA LEU A 160 30.94 -5.77 14.51
C LEU A 160 32.10 -5.55 15.47
N GLY A 161 33.29 -5.24 14.95
CA GLY A 161 34.49 -4.98 15.74
C GLY A 161 34.35 -3.76 16.65
N GLU A 162 33.81 -2.65 16.14
CA GLU A 162 33.53 -1.46 16.96
C GLU A 162 32.54 -1.76 18.09
N LYS A 163 31.43 -2.45 17.78
CA LYS A 163 30.42 -2.80 18.77
C LYS A 163 30.96 -3.78 19.82
N LEU A 164 31.76 -4.75 19.38
CA LEU A 164 32.43 -5.69 20.27
C LEU A 164 33.41 -4.97 21.18
N PHE A 165 34.24 -4.08 20.64
CA PHE A 165 35.19 -3.29 21.42
C PHE A 165 34.50 -2.52 22.55
N LEU A 166 33.39 -1.84 22.28
CA LEU A 166 32.64 -1.08 23.29
C LEU A 166 32.10 -1.97 24.42
N LEU A 167 31.69 -3.20 24.12
CA LEU A 167 31.20 -4.14 25.11
C LEU A 167 32.35 -4.77 25.91
N VAL A 168 33.44 -5.12 25.24
CA VAL A 168 34.65 -5.63 25.89
C VAL A 168 35.29 -4.55 26.77
N GLU A 169 35.33 -3.29 26.32
CA GLU A 169 35.84 -2.15 27.10
C GLU A 169 35.04 -1.93 28.38
N GLN A 170 33.73 -2.18 28.36
CA GLN A 170 32.91 -2.14 29.59
C GLN A 170 33.26 -3.28 30.57
N LEU A 171 33.74 -4.42 30.07
CA LEU A 171 34.07 -5.60 30.88
C LEU A 171 35.53 -5.62 31.36
N ASP A 172 36.48 -5.28 30.48
CA ASP A 172 37.91 -5.15 30.78
C ASP A 172 38.53 -4.01 29.96
N PRO A 173 38.53 -2.76 30.49
CA PRO A 173 39.11 -1.60 29.82
C PRO A 173 40.63 -1.73 29.58
N HIS A 174 41.34 -2.50 30.41
CA HIS A 174 42.79 -2.59 30.36
C HIS A 174 43.28 -3.45 29.19
N HIS A 175 42.53 -4.50 28.85
CA HIS A 175 42.90 -5.43 27.78
C HIS A 175 41.91 -5.40 26.61
N ALA A 176 41.02 -4.40 26.56
CA ALA A 176 39.94 -4.32 25.57
C ALA A 176 40.41 -4.50 24.14
N ASN A 177 41.51 -3.86 23.75
CA ASN A 177 42.07 -3.95 22.40
C ASN A 177 42.57 -5.37 22.09
N GLY A 178 43.35 -5.97 22.99
CA GLY A 178 43.85 -7.34 22.82
C GLY A 178 42.73 -8.38 22.82
N ILE A 179 41.75 -8.25 23.72
CA ILE A 179 40.62 -9.17 23.81
C ILE A 179 39.74 -9.06 22.57
N THR A 180 39.43 -7.83 22.14
CA THR A 180 38.62 -7.60 20.93
C THR A 180 39.33 -8.15 19.70
N GLY A 181 40.64 -7.94 19.58
CA GLY A 181 41.45 -8.53 18.50
C GLY A 181 41.35 -10.06 18.47
N MET A 182 41.53 -10.71 19.63
CA MET A 182 41.42 -12.18 19.72
C MET A 182 40.01 -12.71 19.43
N LEU A 183 38.96 -11.97 19.81
CA LEU A 183 37.59 -12.36 19.49
C LEU A 183 37.26 -12.12 18.01
N LEU A 184 37.81 -11.06 17.41
CA LEU A 184 37.69 -10.77 15.98
C LEU A 184 38.37 -11.81 15.08
N GLU A 185 39.29 -12.61 15.62
CA GLU A 185 39.86 -13.77 14.93
C GLU A 185 38.89 -14.96 14.84
N MET A 186 37.73 -14.90 15.50
CA MET A 186 36.67 -15.91 15.40
C MET A 186 35.75 -15.68 14.18
N ASP A 187 35.00 -16.71 13.79
CA ASP A 187 34.01 -16.59 12.71
C ASP A 187 32.97 -15.49 12.99
N PRO A 188 32.59 -14.67 11.99
CA PRO A 188 31.60 -13.59 12.14
C PRO A 188 30.25 -14.07 12.70
N ALA A 189 29.83 -15.29 12.36
CA ALA A 189 28.61 -15.89 12.91
C ALA A 189 28.70 -16.14 14.42
N ALA A 190 29.86 -16.59 14.91
CA ALA A 190 30.10 -16.80 16.34
C ALA A 190 30.16 -15.46 17.10
N LEU A 191 30.75 -14.43 16.49
CA LEU A 191 30.76 -13.07 17.03
C LEU A 191 29.36 -12.48 17.15
N ARG A 192 28.51 -12.66 16.13
CA ARG A 192 27.09 -12.24 16.18
C ARG A 192 26.34 -12.94 17.32
N GLN A 193 26.62 -14.22 17.55
CA GLN A 193 26.04 -14.97 18.67
C GLN A 193 26.51 -14.43 20.03
N LEU A 194 27.80 -14.13 20.18
CA LEU A 194 28.35 -13.49 21.39
C LEU A 194 27.73 -12.11 21.64
N LEU A 195 27.53 -11.31 20.61
CA LEU A 195 26.90 -10.00 20.73
C LEU A 195 25.39 -10.08 21.05
N SER A 196 24.77 -11.22 20.80
CA SER A 196 23.36 -11.47 21.10
C SER A 196 23.15 -12.00 22.53
N ASP A 197 24.17 -12.60 23.14
CA ASP A 197 24.14 -13.16 24.48
C ASP A 197 25.28 -12.61 25.35
N HIS A 198 24.92 -11.69 26.25
CA HIS A 198 25.87 -11.03 27.15
C HIS A 198 26.64 -12.02 28.03
N THR A 199 26.01 -13.09 28.49
CA THR A 199 26.66 -14.10 29.35
C THR A 199 27.70 -14.89 28.55
N MET A 200 27.43 -15.22 27.29
CA MET A 200 28.43 -15.84 26.43
C MET A 200 29.61 -14.89 26.14
N LEU A 201 29.32 -13.61 25.93
CA LEU A 201 30.36 -12.59 25.73
C LEU A 201 31.28 -12.47 26.95
N GLU A 202 30.73 -12.39 28.16
CA GLU A 202 31.52 -12.36 29.40
C GLU A 202 32.45 -13.56 29.54
N VAL A 203 31.95 -14.77 29.24
CA VAL A 203 32.76 -16.00 29.28
C VAL A 203 33.87 -15.96 28.23
N ALA A 204 33.58 -15.47 27.02
CA ALA A 204 34.57 -15.34 25.96
C ALA A 204 35.65 -14.31 26.31
N VAL A 205 35.26 -13.16 26.88
CA VAL A 205 36.16 -12.12 27.38
C VAL A 205 37.08 -12.66 28.48
N GLN A 206 36.54 -13.41 29.43
CA GLN A 206 37.37 -14.03 30.49
C GLN A 206 38.37 -15.05 29.92
N LYS A 207 37.97 -15.86 28.94
CA LYS A 207 38.87 -16.81 28.26
C LYS A 207 39.97 -16.10 27.48
N ALA A 208 39.63 -15.07 26.70
CA ALA A 208 40.59 -14.28 25.95
C ALA A 208 41.56 -13.53 26.89
N ARG A 209 41.05 -12.95 27.97
CA ARG A 209 41.86 -12.33 29.03
C ARG A 209 42.84 -13.32 29.65
N ALA A 210 42.43 -14.57 29.91
CA ALA A 210 43.31 -15.61 30.42
C ALA A 210 44.42 -16.00 29.42
N ALA A 211 44.15 -15.87 28.11
CA ALA A 211 45.13 -16.13 27.06
C ALA A 211 46.12 -14.96 26.85
N LEU A 212 45.69 -13.71 27.12
CA LEU A 212 46.57 -12.52 27.13
C LEU A 212 47.42 -12.43 28.40
N GLY A 213 47.00 -13.11 29.46
CA GLY A 213 47.69 -13.17 30.75
C GLY A 213 48.75 -14.27 30.83
N THR A 214 49.85 -14.12 30.09
CA THR A 214 51.19 -14.65 30.44
C THR A 214 52.28 -13.67 30.04
#